data_AF-A0A9P9QQ63-F1
#
_entry.id   AF-A0A9P9QQ63-F1
#
_cell.length_a   1.000
_cell.length_b   1.000
_cell.length_c   1.000
_cell.angle_alpha   90.00
_cell.angle_beta   90.00
_cell.angle_gamma   90.00
#
_symmetry.space_group_name_H-M   'P 1'
#
loop_
_entity.id
_entity.type
_entity.pdbx_description
1 polymer ?
#
loop_
_entity_poly.entity_id
_entity_poly.type
_entity_poly.pdbx_seq_one_letter_code
_entity_poly.pdbx_strand_id
1 'polypeptide(L)'
;MNSLDMRPYKKSRLLNSLDDIITLEVGEAGNPTKLAVHKAILCSSSPFFESACKPEWMTAGDPIIKLPVDDPIAVRAMVHWMYHNVICISPEMDDLDENDTEEDAMKTPYGLFANLFVLGEKYQMPRLENHAIDAIIHRHDEGPNFAIGINSYVYANTSDDSPLRKVLVGLALRDFQKADIIAMRKQLCQGFIFDLALVPFSEELCQDNIEAVLVDFCGSFHMHSKRNAKCKALKMYTVGP
;
A
#
# COMPACT_ATOMS: atom_id res chain seq x y z
N MET A 1 22.10 -7.28 3.77
CA MET A 1 21.45 -5.98 4.09
C MET A 1 21.39 -5.16 2.82
N ASN A 2 20.29 -5.28 2.07
CA ASN A 2 20.02 -4.37 0.96
C ASN A 2 19.66 -3.02 1.56
N SER A 3 20.39 -1.97 1.18
CA SER A 3 20.02 -0.60 1.50
C SER A 3 18.63 -0.33 0.92
N LEU A 4 17.62 -0.09 1.76
CA LEU A 4 16.27 0.30 1.33
C LEU A 4 16.36 1.57 0.48
N ASP A 5 15.89 1.52 -0.76
CA ASP A 5 15.96 2.66 -1.69
C ASP A 5 14.85 3.69 -1.40
N MET A 6 15.15 4.62 -0.51
CA MET A 6 14.26 5.72 -0.12
C MET A 6 14.48 6.96 -1.00
N ARG A 7 14.34 6.82 -2.33
CA ARG A 7 14.58 7.94 -3.27
C ARG A 7 13.83 9.20 -2.85
N PRO A 8 14.50 10.37 -2.83
CA PRO A 8 13.80 11.63 -2.56
C PRO A 8 12.79 11.89 -3.67
N TYR A 9 11.61 12.35 -3.30
CA TYR A 9 10.64 12.89 -4.26
C TYR A 9 11.23 14.17 -4.87
N LYS A 10 11.49 14.18 -6.18
CA LYS A 10 12.18 15.28 -6.86
C LYS A 10 11.34 15.87 -8.01
N LYS A 11 10.51 16.88 -7.68
CA LYS A 11 9.78 17.67 -8.68
C LYS A 11 10.69 18.37 -9.71
N SER A 12 11.95 18.67 -9.38
CA SER A 12 12.84 19.45 -10.26
C SER A 12 13.32 18.71 -11.51
N ARG A 13 13.27 17.37 -11.55
CA ARG A 13 13.69 16.58 -12.72
C ARG A 13 12.63 16.51 -13.83
N LEU A 14 11.38 16.84 -13.51
CA LEU A 14 10.25 16.80 -14.43
C LEU A 14 10.37 17.80 -15.57
N LEU A 15 10.69 19.06 -15.25
CA LEU A 15 10.67 20.17 -16.21
C LEU A 15 11.58 19.94 -17.43
N ASN A 16 12.65 19.17 -17.25
CA ASN A 16 13.64 18.92 -18.31
C ASN A 16 13.38 17.61 -19.08
N SER A 17 12.30 16.88 -18.80
CA SER A 17 12.02 15.54 -19.34
C SER A 17 10.51 15.34 -19.59
N LEU A 18 9.78 16.44 -19.86
CA LEU A 18 8.35 16.37 -20.16
C LEU A 18 8.06 15.65 -21.49
N ASP A 19 9.03 15.61 -22.39
CA ASP A 19 8.86 14.98 -23.71
C ASP A 19 9.05 13.44 -23.67
N ASP A 20 9.70 12.91 -22.63
CA ASP A 20 9.96 11.47 -22.50
C ASP A 20 8.81 10.77 -21.77
N ILE A 21 7.89 10.19 -22.53
CA ILE A 21 6.71 9.50 -22.02
C ILE A 21 6.86 7.97 -22.19
N ILE A 22 6.58 7.24 -21.12
CA ILE A 22 6.42 5.77 -21.11
C ILE A 22 4.93 5.45 -20.99
N THR A 23 4.46 4.47 -21.74
CA THR A 23 3.10 3.95 -21.62
C THR A 23 3.10 2.70 -20.74
N LEU A 24 2.30 2.70 -19.67
CA LEU A 24 1.99 1.50 -18.90
C LEU A 24 0.75 0.84 -19.50
N GLU A 25 0.86 -0.41 -19.93
CA GLU A 25 -0.28 -1.26 -20.34
C GLU A 25 -0.67 -2.15 -19.16
N VAL A 26 -1.80 -1.85 -18.51
CA VAL A 26 -2.21 -2.44 -17.23
C VAL A 26 -3.45 -3.31 -17.39
N GLY A 27 -3.44 -4.47 -16.73
CA GLY A 27 -4.53 -5.44 -16.77
C GLY A 27 -4.44 -6.40 -17.96
N GLU A 28 -5.46 -7.24 -18.09
CA GLU A 28 -5.45 -8.36 -19.03
C GLU A 28 -5.23 -7.94 -20.49
N ALA A 29 -4.50 -8.77 -21.24
CA ALA A 29 -4.08 -8.49 -22.62
C ALA A 29 -5.24 -8.25 -23.60
N GLY A 30 -6.45 -8.71 -23.28
CA GLY A 30 -7.64 -8.51 -24.12
C GLY A 30 -8.17 -7.07 -24.12
N ASN A 31 -7.96 -6.32 -23.04
CA ASN A 31 -8.42 -4.93 -22.91
C ASN A 31 -7.57 -4.14 -21.90
N PRO A 32 -6.27 -3.91 -22.18
CA PRO A 32 -5.39 -3.25 -21.23
C PRO A 32 -5.72 -1.76 -21.13
N THR A 33 -5.69 -1.25 -19.89
CA THR A 33 -5.72 0.19 -19.64
C THR A 33 -4.36 0.79 -19.96
N LYS A 34 -4.32 1.84 -20.78
CA LYS A 34 -3.08 2.54 -21.12
C LYS A 34 -2.93 3.82 -20.30
N LEU A 35 -1.80 3.96 -19.61
CA LEU A 35 -1.46 5.15 -18.82
C LEU A 35 -0.15 5.75 -19.34
N ALA A 36 -0.20 6.99 -19.82
CA ALA A 36 0.98 7.74 -20.23
C ALA A 36 1.62 8.43 -19.02
N VAL A 37 2.90 8.14 -18.75
CA VAL A 37 3.62 8.64 -17.58
C VAL A 37 5.00 9.15 -17.99
N HIS A 38 5.42 10.30 -17.44
CA HIS A 38 6.76 10.82 -17.70
C HIS A 38 7.83 9.84 -17.17
N LYS A 39 8.78 9.48 -18.02
CA LYS A 39 9.89 8.56 -17.71
C LYS A 39 10.63 9.00 -16.45
N ALA A 40 10.90 10.30 -16.31
CA ALA A 40 11.57 10.86 -15.14
C ALA A 40 10.82 10.57 -13.82
N ILE A 41 9.47 10.59 -13.84
CA ILE A 41 8.65 10.26 -12.65
C ILE A 41 8.80 8.80 -12.28
N LEU A 42 8.58 7.91 -13.25
CA LEU A 42 8.68 6.45 -13.05
C LEU A 42 10.04 6.07 -12.48
N CYS A 43 11.12 6.45 -13.15
CA CYS A 43 12.49 6.11 -12.73
C CYS A 43 12.86 6.71 -11.37
N SER A 44 12.37 7.92 -11.06
CA SER A 44 12.68 8.55 -9.77
C SER A 44 11.89 7.93 -8.60
N SER A 45 10.76 7.30 -8.89
CA SER A 45 9.85 6.76 -7.87
C SER A 45 10.12 5.30 -7.54
N SER A 46 10.74 4.54 -8.44
CA SER A 46 10.93 3.10 -8.31
C SER A 46 12.24 2.61 -8.98
N PRO A 47 13.07 1.83 -8.27
CA PRO A 47 14.23 1.14 -8.87
C PRO A 47 13.82 0.11 -9.93
N PHE A 48 12.66 -0.53 -9.75
CA PHE A 48 12.08 -1.43 -10.75
C PHE A 48 11.80 -0.66 -12.05
N PHE A 49 11.08 0.46 -11.98
CA PHE A 49 10.76 1.23 -13.18
C PHE A 49 12.00 1.90 -13.79
N GLU A 50 12.99 2.33 -12.98
CA GLU A 50 14.27 2.79 -13.51
C GLU A 50 14.97 1.71 -14.34
N SER A 51 14.97 0.48 -13.85
CA SER A 51 15.55 -0.66 -14.54
C SER A 51 14.76 -1.03 -15.80
N ALA A 52 13.43 -1.04 -15.71
CA ALA A 52 12.54 -1.31 -16.83
C ALA A 52 12.65 -0.26 -17.94
N CYS A 53 12.98 0.99 -17.60
CA CYS A 53 13.12 2.09 -18.55
C CYS A 53 14.49 2.16 -19.26
N LYS A 54 15.38 1.20 -19.03
CA LYS A 54 16.68 1.17 -19.71
C LYS A 54 16.53 0.75 -21.18
N PRO A 55 17.40 1.25 -22.09
CA PRO A 55 17.28 0.99 -23.52
C PRO A 55 17.28 -0.49 -23.90
N GLU A 56 17.93 -1.36 -23.11
CA GLU A 56 18.01 -2.80 -23.39
C GLU A 56 16.65 -3.51 -23.27
N TRP A 57 15.72 -2.94 -22.51
CA TRP A 57 14.38 -3.47 -22.26
C TRP A 57 13.29 -2.75 -23.06
N MET A 58 13.65 -1.67 -23.75
CA MET A 58 12.74 -0.83 -24.52
C MET A 58 12.93 -1.10 -26.00
N THR A 59 11.88 -1.55 -26.67
CA THR A 59 11.90 -1.72 -28.13
C THR A 59 12.12 -0.35 -28.77
N ALA A 60 12.99 -0.27 -29.79
CA ALA A 60 13.22 0.97 -30.51
C ALA A 60 11.91 1.54 -31.06
N GLY A 61 11.48 2.70 -30.54
CA GLY A 61 10.24 3.37 -30.93
C GLY A 61 8.98 2.98 -30.16
N ASP A 62 9.05 2.03 -29.21
CA ASP A 62 7.88 1.62 -28.41
C ASP A 62 8.19 1.63 -26.90
N PRO A 63 7.95 2.76 -26.20
CA PRO A 63 8.22 2.90 -24.78
C PRO A 63 7.08 2.33 -23.92
N ILE A 64 6.82 1.03 -24.02
CA ILE A 64 5.74 0.34 -23.28
C ILE A 64 6.28 -0.55 -22.17
N ILE A 65 5.69 -0.45 -20.97
CA ILE A 65 5.85 -1.41 -19.87
C ILE A 65 4.51 -2.12 -19.66
N LYS A 66 4.52 -3.45 -19.73
CA LYS A 66 3.32 -4.29 -19.56
C LYS A 66 3.18 -4.77 -18.12
N LEU A 67 2.00 -4.57 -17.54
CA LEU A 67 1.62 -4.91 -16.17
C LEU A 67 0.33 -5.77 -16.20
N PRO A 68 0.39 -7.00 -16.73
CA PRO A 68 -0.80 -7.74 -17.16
C PRO A 68 -1.67 -8.30 -16.03
N VAL A 69 -1.12 -8.41 -14.83
CA VAL A 69 -1.79 -8.97 -13.64
C VAL A 69 -2.13 -7.92 -12.59
N ASP A 70 -1.78 -6.66 -12.88
CA ASP A 70 -1.94 -5.56 -11.93
C ASP A 70 -3.29 -4.88 -12.14
N ASP A 71 -3.92 -4.47 -11.04
CA ASP A 71 -5.22 -3.81 -11.06
C ASP A 71 -5.09 -2.38 -11.65
N PRO A 72 -5.86 -2.04 -12.70
CA PRO A 72 -5.82 -0.71 -13.32
C PRO A 72 -6.16 0.45 -12.37
N ILE A 73 -7.01 0.23 -11.36
CA ILE A 73 -7.39 1.28 -10.39
C ILE A 73 -6.21 1.56 -9.47
N ALA A 74 -5.61 0.53 -8.89
CA ALA A 74 -4.43 0.63 -8.04
C ALA A 74 -3.23 1.24 -8.76
N VAL A 75 -2.94 0.83 -10.00
CA VAL A 75 -1.83 1.42 -10.78
C VAL A 75 -2.08 2.89 -11.10
N ARG A 76 -3.33 3.29 -11.39
CA ARG A 76 -3.68 4.71 -11.59
C ARG A 76 -3.47 5.53 -10.33
N ALA A 77 -3.89 5.03 -9.17
CA ALA A 77 -3.68 5.67 -7.88
C ALA A 77 -2.19 5.75 -7.53
N MET A 78 -1.41 4.70 -7.82
CA MET A 78 0.05 4.70 -7.67
C MET A 78 0.70 5.77 -8.56
N VAL A 79 0.32 5.87 -9.84
CA VAL A 79 0.83 6.91 -10.75
C VAL A 79 0.48 8.29 -10.23
N HIS A 80 -0.76 8.53 -9.79
CA HIS A 80 -1.16 9.80 -9.16
C HIS A 80 -0.26 10.12 -7.96
N TRP A 81 -0.04 9.14 -7.08
CA TRP A 81 0.89 9.28 -5.95
C TRP A 81 2.31 9.63 -6.41
N MET A 82 2.83 9.04 -7.49
CA MET A 82 4.16 9.38 -8.00
C MET A 82 4.26 10.85 -8.42
N TYR A 83 3.17 11.44 -8.93
CA TYR A 83 3.14 12.87 -9.29
C TYR A 83 2.94 13.78 -8.10
N HIS A 84 2.08 13.43 -7.14
CA HIS A 84 1.61 14.35 -6.10
C HIS A 84 2.18 14.05 -4.71
N ASN A 85 2.81 12.88 -4.55
CA ASN A 85 3.26 12.34 -3.28
C ASN A 85 2.12 12.16 -2.26
N VAL A 86 0.87 12.01 -2.72
CA VAL A 86 -0.34 11.90 -1.91
C VAL A 86 -1.22 10.79 -2.52
N ILE A 87 -1.76 9.91 -1.67
CA ILE A 87 -2.76 8.94 -2.08
C ILE A 87 -4.09 9.68 -2.20
N CYS A 88 -4.73 9.58 -3.36
CA CYS A 88 -6.01 10.20 -3.63
C CYS A 88 -7.01 9.11 -3.99
N ILE A 89 -8.19 9.15 -3.36
CA ILE A 89 -9.32 8.27 -3.66
C ILE A 89 -10.45 9.10 -4.28
N SER A 90 -11.38 8.46 -4.98
CA SER A 90 -12.55 9.18 -5.52
C SER A 90 -13.65 9.31 -4.46
N PRO A 91 -14.53 10.33 -4.56
CA PRO A 91 -15.67 10.46 -3.66
C PRO A 91 -16.55 9.22 -3.61
N GLU A 92 -16.79 8.59 -4.77
CA GLU A 92 -17.62 7.39 -4.87
C GLU A 92 -17.03 6.20 -4.12
N MET A 93 -15.69 6.13 -4.02
CA MET A 93 -15.00 5.10 -3.25
C MET A 93 -15.01 5.42 -1.75
N ASP A 94 -14.89 6.69 -1.37
CA ASP A 94 -14.88 7.13 0.03
C ASP A 94 -16.23 6.84 0.73
N ASP A 95 -17.32 6.90 -0.04
CA ASP A 95 -18.69 6.59 0.40
C ASP A 95 -19.01 5.09 0.45
N LEU A 96 -18.11 4.19 0.03
CA LEU A 96 -18.37 2.75 0.05
C LEU A 96 -18.32 2.20 1.48
N ASP A 97 -19.43 1.59 1.89
CA ASP A 97 -19.53 0.91 3.18
C ASP A 97 -18.59 -0.28 3.27
N GLU A 98 -18.06 -0.45 4.47
CA GLU A 98 -17.15 -1.52 4.84
C GLU A 98 -17.96 -2.79 5.09
N ASN A 99 -17.95 -3.70 4.11
CA ASN A 99 -18.77 -4.91 4.10
C ASN A 99 -17.97 -6.18 4.48
N ASP A 100 -18.71 -7.23 4.84
CA ASP A 100 -18.18 -8.46 5.46
C ASP A 100 -17.37 -9.39 4.53
N THR A 101 -17.47 -9.24 3.20
CA THR A 101 -16.79 -10.14 2.26
C THR A 101 -15.44 -9.58 1.79
N GLU A 102 -14.49 -10.46 1.45
CA GLU A 102 -13.23 -10.06 0.85
C GLU A 102 -13.45 -9.24 -0.43
N GLU A 103 -14.35 -9.71 -1.31
CA GLU A 103 -14.62 -9.05 -2.59
C GLU A 103 -15.13 -7.61 -2.40
N ASP A 104 -16.00 -7.40 -1.42
CA ASP A 104 -16.56 -6.08 -1.16
C ASP A 104 -15.56 -5.20 -0.40
N ALA A 105 -14.83 -5.75 0.57
CA ALA A 105 -13.76 -5.04 1.27
C ALA A 105 -12.70 -4.53 0.29
N MET A 106 -12.37 -5.30 -0.74
CA MET A 106 -11.41 -4.90 -1.77
C MET A 106 -11.90 -3.77 -2.69
N LYS A 107 -13.20 -3.46 -2.72
CA LYS A 107 -13.77 -2.32 -3.46
C LYS A 107 -13.70 -1.00 -2.66
N THR A 108 -13.55 -1.07 -1.34
CA THR A 108 -13.50 0.08 -0.43
C THR A 108 -12.12 0.80 -0.46
N PRO A 109 -11.97 1.96 0.22
CA PRO A 109 -10.66 2.61 0.35
C PRO A 109 -9.59 1.70 0.95
N TYR A 110 -9.93 0.86 1.93
CA TYR A 110 -9.00 -0.11 2.53
C TYR A 110 -8.45 -1.09 1.50
N GLY A 111 -9.29 -1.56 0.58
CA GLY A 111 -8.89 -2.42 -0.53
C GLY A 111 -7.88 -1.76 -1.46
N LEU A 112 -8.10 -0.48 -1.79
CA LEU A 112 -7.16 0.30 -2.58
C LEU A 112 -5.83 0.50 -1.83
N PHE A 113 -5.86 0.83 -0.54
CA PHE A 113 -4.64 1.02 0.26
C PHE A 113 -3.84 -0.28 0.38
N ALA A 114 -4.51 -1.42 0.59
CA ALA A 114 -3.86 -2.74 0.58
C ALA A 114 -3.20 -3.05 -0.77
N ASN A 115 -3.89 -2.80 -1.89
CA ASN A 115 -3.29 -2.94 -3.23
C ASN A 115 -2.07 -2.03 -3.40
N LEU A 116 -2.15 -0.76 -2.98
CA LEU A 116 -1.03 0.18 -3.10
C LEU A 116 0.18 -0.26 -2.29
N PHE A 117 -0.03 -0.86 -1.11
CA PHE A 117 1.04 -1.46 -0.33
C PHE A 117 1.71 -2.61 -1.10
N VAL A 118 0.92 -3.56 -1.62
CA VAL A 118 1.42 -4.71 -2.41
C VAL A 118 2.16 -4.26 -3.67
N LEU A 119 1.64 -3.25 -4.39
CA LEU A 119 2.35 -2.64 -5.53
C LEU A 119 3.65 -1.97 -5.08
N GLY A 120 3.65 -1.38 -3.89
CA GLY A 120 4.82 -0.82 -3.24
C GLY A 120 5.93 -1.86 -3.08
N GLU A 121 5.62 -3.00 -2.45
CA GLU A 121 6.58 -4.11 -2.32
C GLU A 121 7.05 -4.61 -3.69
N LYS A 122 6.10 -4.86 -4.60
CA LYS A 122 6.36 -5.41 -5.95
C LYS A 122 7.29 -4.52 -6.77
N TYR A 123 7.11 -3.21 -6.72
CA TYR A 123 7.89 -2.25 -7.49
C TYR A 123 8.95 -1.52 -6.65
N GLN A 124 9.25 -2.01 -5.45
CA GLN A 124 10.31 -1.50 -4.58
C GLN A 124 10.12 -0.01 -4.25
N MET A 125 8.94 0.35 -3.76
CA MET A 125 8.53 1.73 -3.46
C MET A 125 8.19 1.87 -1.96
N PRO A 126 9.18 1.81 -1.05
CA PRO A 126 8.95 1.80 0.40
C PRO A 126 8.21 3.04 0.93
N ARG A 127 8.26 4.16 0.21
CA ARG A 127 7.49 5.37 0.56
C ARG A 127 6.01 5.25 0.22
N LEU A 128 5.66 4.49 -0.83
CA LEU A 128 4.28 4.18 -1.14
C LEU A 128 3.72 3.22 -0.08
N GLU A 129 4.50 2.21 0.30
CA GLU A 129 4.17 1.28 1.39
C GLU A 129 3.85 2.03 2.70
N ASN A 130 4.74 2.92 3.13
CA ASN A 130 4.49 3.73 4.33
C ASN A 130 3.23 4.61 4.22
N HIS A 131 3.01 5.26 3.06
CA HIS A 131 1.81 6.10 2.87
C HIS A 131 0.53 5.27 2.79
N ALA A 132 0.59 4.04 2.29
CA ALA A 132 -0.56 3.13 2.26
C ALA A 132 -0.95 2.69 3.68
N ILE A 133 0.05 2.39 4.53
CA ILE A 133 -0.19 2.14 5.96
C ILE A 133 -0.79 3.40 6.63
N ASP A 134 -0.22 4.58 6.37
CA ASP A 134 -0.74 5.83 6.92
C ASP A 134 -2.20 6.06 6.53
N ALA A 135 -2.57 5.74 5.29
CA ALA A 135 -3.93 5.89 4.79
C ALA A 135 -4.91 4.92 5.47
N ILE A 136 -4.51 3.67 5.71
CA ILE A 136 -5.31 2.67 6.44
C ILE A 136 -5.60 3.16 7.86
N ILE A 137 -4.57 3.63 8.57
CA ILE A 137 -4.72 4.08 9.96
C ILE A 137 -5.51 5.37 10.02
N HIS A 138 -5.25 6.29 9.09
CA HIS A 138 -6.00 7.53 9.02
C HIS A 138 -7.49 7.29 8.80
N ARG A 139 -7.84 6.39 7.86
CA ARG A 139 -9.25 6.02 7.63
C ARG A 139 -9.86 5.37 8.87
N HIS A 140 -9.10 4.50 9.53
CA HIS A 140 -9.51 3.81 10.75
C HIS A 140 -9.83 4.80 11.88
N ASP A 141 -9.00 5.81 12.09
CA ASP A 141 -9.21 6.81 13.14
C ASP A 141 -10.37 7.78 12.83
N GLU A 142 -10.74 7.96 11.56
CA GLU A 142 -11.88 8.80 11.15
C GLU A 142 -13.22 8.03 11.10
N GLY A 143 -13.19 6.72 10.88
CA GLY A 143 -14.36 5.87 10.68
C GLY A 143 -14.66 4.98 11.88
N PRO A 144 -15.91 4.50 12.02
CA PRO A 144 -16.28 3.57 13.08
C PRO A 144 -15.85 2.12 12.79
N ASN A 145 -15.50 1.81 11.54
CA ASN A 145 -15.31 0.45 11.07
C ASN A 145 -13.89 0.27 10.49
N PHE A 146 -13.40 -0.96 10.65
CA PHE A 146 -12.23 -1.47 9.97
C PHE A 146 -12.69 -2.58 9.02
N ALA A 147 -12.44 -2.42 7.71
CA ALA A 147 -12.75 -3.42 6.69
C ALA A 147 -11.84 -4.65 6.80
N ILE A 148 -12.04 -5.46 7.85
CA ILE A 148 -11.26 -6.66 8.17
C ILE A 148 -11.21 -7.67 7.02
N GLY A 149 -12.16 -7.62 6.08
CA GLY A 149 -12.22 -8.46 4.89
C GLY A 149 -10.98 -8.38 3.99
N ILE A 150 -10.17 -7.31 4.07
CA ILE A 150 -8.90 -7.23 3.32
C ILE A 150 -7.83 -8.23 3.80
N ASN A 151 -8.03 -8.88 4.96
CA ASN A 151 -7.03 -9.77 5.57
C ASN A 151 -6.62 -10.92 4.63
N SER A 152 -7.56 -11.55 3.93
CA SER A 152 -7.26 -12.64 2.99
C SER A 152 -6.35 -12.18 1.87
N TYR A 153 -6.67 -11.04 1.24
CA TYR A 153 -5.86 -10.44 0.20
C TYR A 153 -4.45 -10.09 0.70
N VAL A 154 -4.35 -9.42 1.86
CA VAL A 154 -3.05 -9.01 2.41
C VAL A 154 -2.17 -10.22 2.68
N TYR A 155 -2.68 -11.26 3.33
CA TYR A 155 -1.89 -12.46 3.62
C TYR A 155 -1.54 -13.28 2.39
N ALA A 156 -2.36 -13.24 1.34
CA ALA A 156 -2.06 -13.91 0.07
C ALA A 156 -0.96 -13.20 -0.74
N ASN A 157 -0.77 -11.89 -0.55
CA ASN A 157 0.06 -11.05 -1.43
C ASN A 157 1.27 -10.37 -0.76
N THR A 158 1.49 -10.59 0.53
CA THR A 158 2.64 -10.04 1.29
C THR A 158 3.46 -11.15 1.93
N SER A 159 4.68 -10.86 2.41
CA SER A 159 5.49 -11.82 3.16
C SER A 159 5.08 -11.93 4.65
N ASP A 160 5.56 -12.97 5.33
CA ASP A 160 5.23 -13.23 6.75
C ASP A 160 5.72 -12.13 7.71
N ASP A 161 6.79 -11.42 7.33
CA ASP A 161 7.38 -10.31 8.06
C ASP A 161 6.80 -8.94 7.64
N SER A 162 5.77 -8.92 6.79
CA SER A 162 5.21 -7.69 6.25
C SER A 162 4.67 -6.77 7.36
N PRO A 163 5.04 -5.47 7.37
CA PRO A 163 4.53 -4.52 8.35
C PRO A 163 3.02 -4.32 8.23
N LEU A 164 2.44 -4.49 7.03
CA LEU A 164 0.99 -4.36 6.84
C LEU A 164 0.22 -5.43 7.64
N ARG A 165 0.71 -6.68 7.69
CA ARG A 165 0.09 -7.74 8.51
C ARG A 165 0.05 -7.36 9.99
N LYS A 166 1.15 -6.81 10.51
CA LYS A 166 1.23 -6.33 11.91
C LYS A 166 0.24 -5.20 12.18
N VAL A 167 0.04 -4.29 11.22
CA VAL A 167 -0.96 -3.21 11.33
C VAL A 167 -2.37 -3.80 11.42
N LEU A 168 -2.73 -4.76 10.55
CA LEU A 168 -4.07 -5.38 10.61
C LEU A 168 -4.31 -6.08 11.95
N VAL A 169 -3.29 -6.77 12.48
CA VAL A 169 -3.37 -7.42 13.81
C VAL A 169 -3.59 -6.38 14.90
N GLY A 170 -2.82 -5.29 14.89
CA GLY A 170 -2.95 -4.21 15.87
C GLY A 170 -4.34 -3.55 15.85
N LEU A 171 -4.86 -3.23 14.66
CA LEU A 171 -6.19 -2.66 14.50
C LEU A 171 -7.29 -3.62 14.95
N ALA A 172 -7.20 -4.90 14.59
CA ALA A 172 -8.19 -5.88 15.00
C ALA A 172 -8.23 -6.08 16.52
N LEU A 173 -7.08 -6.06 17.20
CA LEU A 173 -7.03 -6.17 18.66
C LEU A 173 -7.53 -4.91 19.39
N ARG A 174 -7.46 -3.75 18.73
CA ARG A 174 -8.02 -2.48 19.23
C ARG A 174 -9.55 -2.50 19.16
N ASP A 175 -10.11 -3.01 18.08
CA ASP A 175 -11.54 -2.88 17.79
C ASP A 175 -12.38 -4.08 18.24
N PHE A 176 -11.81 -5.29 18.17
CA PHE A 176 -12.57 -6.52 18.36
C PHE A 176 -12.21 -7.23 19.65
N GLN A 177 -13.24 -7.65 20.37
CA GLN A 177 -13.09 -8.55 21.50
C GLN A 177 -12.98 -9.99 21.02
N LYS A 178 -12.52 -10.88 21.91
CA LYS A 178 -12.43 -12.32 21.66
C LYS A 178 -13.73 -12.91 21.08
N ALA A 179 -14.89 -12.45 21.54
CA ALA A 179 -16.18 -12.92 21.05
C ALA A 179 -16.42 -12.56 19.58
N ASP A 180 -16.05 -11.36 19.17
CA ASP A 180 -16.19 -10.86 17.79
C ASP A 180 -15.27 -11.66 16.85
N ILE A 181 -14.00 -11.84 17.24
CA ILE A 181 -13.04 -12.66 16.49
C ILE A 181 -13.54 -14.11 16.31
N ILE A 182 -14.15 -14.70 17.35
CA ILE A 182 -14.74 -16.06 17.26
C ILE A 182 -15.95 -16.08 16.33
N ALA A 183 -16.79 -15.04 16.37
CA ALA A 183 -17.97 -14.93 15.51
C ALA A 183 -17.57 -14.79 14.03
N MET A 184 -16.54 -14.01 13.75
CA MET A 184 -16.05 -13.70 12.41
C MET A 184 -15.01 -14.71 11.89
N ARG A 185 -14.65 -15.75 12.65
CA ARG A 185 -13.58 -16.71 12.31
C ARG A 185 -13.60 -17.30 10.90
N LYS A 186 -14.76 -17.34 10.25
CA LYS A 186 -14.91 -17.85 8.87
C LYS A 186 -14.48 -16.84 7.80
N GLN A 187 -14.45 -15.55 8.13
CA GLN A 187 -14.02 -14.45 7.28
C GLN A 187 -12.51 -14.17 7.43
N LEU A 188 -11.88 -14.73 8.46
CA LEU A 188 -10.46 -14.55 8.74
C LEU A 188 -9.65 -15.67 8.10
N CYS A 189 -8.60 -15.29 7.36
CA CYS A 189 -7.67 -16.25 6.79
C CYS A 189 -6.82 -16.90 7.88
N GLN A 190 -6.29 -18.10 7.61
CA GLN A 190 -5.56 -18.88 8.61
C GLN A 190 -4.31 -18.17 9.13
N GLY A 191 -3.58 -17.47 8.26
CA GLY A 191 -2.39 -16.71 8.65
C GLY A 191 -2.73 -15.59 9.63
N PHE A 192 -3.81 -14.86 9.39
CA PHE A 192 -4.25 -13.79 10.27
C PHE A 192 -4.69 -14.29 11.66
N ILE A 193 -5.44 -15.41 11.70
CA ILE A 193 -5.80 -16.07 12.97
C ILE A 193 -4.54 -16.50 13.73
N PHE A 194 -3.55 -17.02 13.02
CA PHE A 194 -2.29 -17.47 13.63
C PHE A 194 -1.53 -16.29 14.25
N ASP A 195 -1.39 -15.17 13.54
CA ASP A 195 -0.71 -13.99 14.06
C ASP A 195 -1.44 -13.38 15.26
N LEU A 196 -2.77 -13.31 15.22
CA LEU A 196 -3.59 -12.92 16.38
C LEU A 196 -3.33 -13.83 17.61
N ALA A 197 -3.18 -15.14 17.38
CA ALA A 197 -2.92 -16.11 18.45
C ALA A 197 -1.49 -16.04 19.00
N LEU A 198 -0.52 -15.52 18.23
CA LEU A 198 0.86 -15.34 18.67
C LEU A 198 1.06 -14.11 19.55
N VAL A 199 0.15 -13.14 19.50
CA VAL A 199 0.27 -11.87 20.23
C VAL A 199 0.54 -12.03 21.74
N PRO A 200 -0.17 -12.91 22.49
CA PRO A 200 0.12 -13.12 23.91
C PRO A 200 1.53 -13.64 24.22
N PHE A 201 2.22 -14.17 23.21
CA PHE A 201 3.59 -14.67 23.31
C PHE A 201 4.63 -13.67 22.78
N SER A 202 4.18 -12.53 22.24
CA SER A 202 5.04 -11.48 21.73
C SER A 202 5.28 -10.41 22.80
N GLU A 203 6.55 -10.13 23.10
CA GLU A 203 6.92 -8.99 23.96
C GLU A 203 6.60 -7.65 23.27
N GLU A 204 6.60 -7.60 21.93
CA GLU A 204 6.34 -6.39 21.16
C GLU A 204 4.85 -6.04 21.06
N LEU A 205 3.94 -7.02 21.12
CA LEU A 205 2.50 -6.83 20.86
C LEU A 205 1.60 -7.18 22.05
N CYS A 206 2.13 -7.43 23.25
CA CYS A 206 1.28 -7.74 24.41
C CYS A 206 0.24 -6.63 24.67
N GLN A 207 -0.87 -6.96 25.32
CA GLN A 207 -2.06 -6.08 25.35
C GLN A 207 -1.80 -4.68 25.93
N ASP A 208 -0.87 -4.56 26.89
CA ASP A 208 -0.39 -3.28 27.44
C ASP A 208 0.52 -2.49 26.48
N ASN A 209 1.12 -3.17 25.49
CA ASN A 209 2.03 -2.60 24.48
C ASN A 209 1.32 -2.25 23.17
N ILE A 210 0.10 -2.74 22.88
CA ILE A 210 -0.60 -2.44 21.61
C ILE A 210 -0.90 -0.94 21.49
N GLU A 211 -1.40 -0.32 22.56
CA GLU A 211 -1.58 1.14 22.60
C GLU A 211 -0.23 1.86 22.44
N ALA A 212 0.84 1.37 23.08
CA ALA A 212 2.18 1.95 22.95
C ALA A 212 2.81 1.77 21.54
N VAL A 213 2.49 0.66 20.86
CA VAL A 213 2.92 0.35 19.48
C VAL A 213 2.23 1.27 18.47
N LEU A 214 0.97 1.61 18.70
CA LEU A 214 0.26 2.63 17.95
C LEU A 214 0.79 4.04 18.28
N VAL A 215 1.31 4.27 19.50
CA VAL A 215 1.91 5.56 19.91
C VAL A 215 3.34 5.78 19.34
N ASP A 216 4.18 4.73 19.18
CA ASP A 216 5.45 4.80 18.41
C ASP A 216 5.32 4.14 17.02
N PHE A 217 4.20 4.43 16.34
CA PHE A 217 3.79 3.87 15.05
C PHE A 217 4.92 3.84 14.00
N CYS A 218 5.69 4.93 13.92
CA CYS A 218 6.76 5.05 12.94
C CYS A 218 7.91 4.06 13.19
N GLY A 219 8.25 3.75 14.45
CA GLY A 219 9.27 2.75 14.77
C GLY A 219 8.81 1.32 14.46
N SER A 220 7.51 1.08 14.54
CA SER A 220 6.91 -0.26 14.44
C SER A 220 6.53 -0.65 13.02
N PHE A 221 6.10 0.31 12.19
CA PHE A 221 5.44 0.02 10.92
C PHE A 221 6.02 0.75 9.70
N HIS A 222 6.82 1.80 9.89
CA HIS A 222 7.43 2.53 8.78
C HIS A 222 8.84 2.04 8.46
N MET A 223 9.12 1.95 7.16
CA MET A 223 10.46 1.67 6.67
C MET A 223 11.25 2.96 6.48
N HIS A 224 12.49 2.95 6.98
CA HIS A 224 13.43 4.07 6.87
C HIS A 224 14.82 3.62 6.44
N SER A 225 15.52 4.48 5.70
CA SER A 225 16.91 4.24 5.30
C SER A 225 17.92 4.38 6.45
N LYS A 226 17.54 5.02 7.57
CA LYS A 226 18.37 5.15 8.78
C LYS A 226 17.67 4.52 9.97
N ARG A 227 18.42 3.75 10.76
CA ARG A 227 17.94 2.95 11.91
C ARG A 227 17.17 3.73 13.01
N ASN A 228 17.27 5.06 13.02
CA ASN A 228 16.59 5.94 14.00
C ASN A 228 15.84 7.11 13.34
N ALA A 229 15.59 7.07 12.03
CA ALA A 229 14.76 8.10 11.41
C ALA A 229 13.31 7.89 11.83
N LYS A 230 12.61 8.98 12.16
CA LYS A 230 11.17 8.98 12.45
C LYS A 230 10.44 9.92 11.49
N CYS A 231 9.28 9.51 11.01
CA CYS A 231 8.28 10.38 10.42
C CYS A 231 7.83 11.42 11.45
N LYS A 232 7.58 12.65 10.99
CA LYS A 232 7.10 13.73 11.87
C LYS A 232 5.61 13.64 12.18
N ALA A 233 4.84 13.00 11.29
CA ALA A 233 3.39 12.78 11.39
C ALA A 233 2.97 11.70 10.37
N LEU A 234 1.80 11.09 10.58
CA LEU A 234 1.11 10.28 9.58
C LEU A 234 0.78 11.13 8.34
N LYS A 235 0.86 10.54 7.16
CA LYS A 235 0.42 11.22 5.94
C LYS A 235 -1.01 10.86 5.57
N MET A 236 -1.90 11.83 5.72
CA MET A 236 -3.31 11.72 5.34
C MET A 236 -3.46 11.48 3.83
N TYR A 237 -4.40 10.61 3.46
CA TYR A 237 -4.91 10.52 2.09
C TYR A 237 -5.87 11.69 1.81
N THR A 238 -6.24 11.89 0.55
CA THR A 238 -7.21 12.92 0.16
C THR A 238 -8.34 12.33 -0.65
N VAL A 239 -9.53 12.88 -0.53
CA VAL A 239 -10.64 12.62 -1.46
C VAL A 239 -10.53 13.61 -2.62
N GLY A 240 -10.62 13.10 -3.84
CA GLY A 240 -10.58 13.89 -5.07
C GLY A 240 -11.80 14.81 -5.19
N PRO A 241 -11.75 15.81 -6.09
CA PRO A 241 -12.90 16.64 -6.42
C PRO A 241 -14.02 15.86 -7.10
#